data_AF-A0A7S0Y168-F1
#
_entry.id   AF-A0A7S0Y168-F1
#
_cell.length_a   1.000
_cell.length_b   1.000
_cell.length_c   1.000
_cell.angle_alpha   90.00
_cell.angle_beta   90.00
_cell.angle_gamma   90.00
#
_symmetry.space_group_name_H-M   'P 1'
#
loop_
_entity.id
_entity.type
_entity.pdbx_description
1 polymer ?
#
loop_
_entity_poly.entity_id
_entity_poly.type
_entity_poly.pdbx_seq_one_letter_code
_entity_poly.pdbx_strand_id
1 'polypeptide(L)'
;PRISSDQPQELRVLMQVMPQPGPPQPPSMGTMPGPDEMRGVVEVQEPNDRAYFRARLLDIDSSGKKCQVRYLGEDECVWVALSRLRPLPPPMTPIEMERYVPREGEMVEVSFCEEGQDFAESWWEGTIQKEKGGFFFVQFPDQGETGQTQEVVEKDRLRPAYGQHPILFDKRNFPIPPPLAADLKATESSLPKVAKLANLIALNISTDGRNLVAIGASQALEMAGALVDMHFHKVPHLAKIAKQAQALQGKMHGVQQTLSSGVVEQFRVDHTQIGIMVGAKGSNIKKVQAMAGVSRVDVRQDGMVNVYADTRESAVAAREKLEVVQDRIPVEANEIGLIIGKQGQQIRELEQISNCRINVDNAHKEIVVMGLRSSVEKARALLTYTIETYKEQRDQEQQIHSLSQELFQLGVPLGAQPYEQSYGYAPMGFQGNVNRGRRGGAAGAGGVRGGGVVGRGGGGILAGP
;
A
#
# COMPACT_ATOMS: atom_id res chain seq x y z
N PRO A 1 6.20 -8.50 47.01
CA PRO A 1 4.81 -8.40 46.48
C PRO A 1 4.56 -9.50 45.43
N ARG A 2 3.77 -10.52 45.81
CA ARG A 2 3.32 -11.58 44.91
C ARG A 2 2.26 -11.02 43.95
N ILE A 3 2.43 -11.22 42.64
CA ILE A 3 1.38 -11.12 41.61
C ILE A 3 1.63 -12.34 40.71
N SER A 4 1.01 -13.48 41.01
CA SER A 4 -0.31 -13.93 40.53
C SER A 4 -0.34 -14.09 39.01
N SER A 5 -0.18 -15.34 38.60
CA SER A 5 -0.49 -15.93 37.31
C SER A 5 -1.99 -15.88 37.02
N ASP A 6 -2.40 -15.18 35.96
CA ASP A 6 -3.44 -15.63 35.03
C ASP A 6 -3.63 -14.61 33.89
N GLN A 7 -3.19 -14.96 32.68
CA GLN A 7 -3.71 -14.39 31.44
C GLN A 7 -3.84 -15.49 30.38
N PRO A 8 -4.96 -15.56 29.64
CA PRO A 8 -5.33 -16.71 28.82
C PRO A 8 -4.58 -16.80 27.47
N GLN A 9 -4.43 -18.04 27.02
CA GLN A 9 -3.71 -18.50 25.82
C GLN A 9 -4.36 -18.11 24.47
N GLU A 10 -4.81 -16.88 24.25
CA GLU A 10 -5.40 -16.44 22.97
C GLU A 10 -4.52 -15.52 22.12
N LEU A 11 -3.23 -15.41 22.44
CA LEU A 11 -2.26 -14.62 21.66
C LEU A 11 -1.34 -15.46 20.75
N ARG A 12 -1.58 -16.77 20.63
CA ARG A 12 -0.69 -17.68 19.88
C ARG A 12 -1.14 -18.07 18.47
N VAL A 13 -2.31 -17.63 18.01
CA VAL A 13 -2.84 -18.04 16.68
C VAL A 13 -2.94 -16.88 15.67
N LEU A 14 -2.73 -15.63 16.10
CA LEU A 14 -2.83 -14.43 15.23
C LEU A 14 -1.50 -13.92 14.66
N MET A 15 -0.41 -14.68 14.78
CA MET A 15 0.92 -14.33 14.22
C MET A 15 1.30 -15.10 12.94
N GLN A 16 0.37 -15.80 12.28
CA GLN A 16 0.70 -16.65 11.12
C GLN A 16 0.28 -16.15 9.73
N VAL A 17 -0.27 -14.94 9.58
CA VAL A 17 -0.54 -14.37 8.24
C VAL A 17 -0.18 -12.88 8.17
N MET A 18 0.97 -12.52 8.73
CA MET A 18 1.67 -11.32 8.29
C MET A 18 2.67 -11.72 7.21
N PRO A 19 2.76 -11.02 6.06
CA PRO A 19 3.96 -11.13 5.26
C PRO A 19 5.09 -10.67 6.17
N GLN A 20 5.99 -11.59 6.50
CA GLN A 20 7.22 -11.25 7.20
C GLN A 20 7.81 -10.04 6.47
N PRO A 21 8.18 -8.95 7.15
CA PRO A 21 9.13 -8.04 6.55
C PRO A 21 10.28 -8.94 6.12
N GLY A 22 10.56 -8.97 4.81
CA GLY A 22 11.77 -9.62 4.34
C GLY A 22 12.92 -9.14 5.23
N PRO A 23 13.93 -9.99 5.50
CA PRO A 23 15.04 -9.61 6.38
C PRO A 23 15.44 -8.18 6.04
N PRO A 24 15.62 -7.29 7.04
CA PRO A 24 15.98 -5.91 6.78
C PRO A 24 17.06 -5.98 5.71
N GLN A 25 16.78 -5.41 4.53
CA GLN A 25 17.83 -5.31 3.54
C GLN A 25 18.98 -4.69 4.32
N PRO A 26 20.15 -5.35 4.37
CA PRO A 26 21.27 -4.78 5.08
C PRO A 26 21.36 -3.32 4.63
N PRO A 27 21.68 -2.35 5.52
CA PRO A 27 22.06 -1.02 5.05
C PRO A 27 22.97 -1.28 3.87
N SER A 28 22.72 -0.66 2.71
CA SER A 28 23.44 -0.96 1.49
C SER A 28 24.93 -0.76 1.77
N MET A 29 25.56 -1.81 2.29
CA MET A 29 26.98 -2.05 2.35
C MET A 29 27.29 -1.92 0.89
N GLY A 30 27.97 -0.81 0.56
CA GLY A 30 28.26 -0.42 -0.80
C GLY A 30 28.61 -1.68 -1.54
N THR A 31 27.66 -2.16 -2.35
CA THR A 31 27.89 -3.40 -3.06
C THR A 31 29.02 -3.00 -3.96
N MET A 32 30.22 -3.52 -3.68
CA MET A 32 31.39 -3.27 -4.50
C MET A 32 30.92 -3.36 -5.94
N PRO A 33 31.04 -2.28 -6.73
CA PRO A 33 30.40 -2.22 -8.02
C PRO A 33 30.77 -3.48 -8.77
N GLY A 34 29.77 -4.18 -9.31
CA GLY A 34 30.01 -5.46 -9.97
C GLY A 34 31.11 -5.32 -11.03
N PRO A 35 31.77 -6.40 -11.47
CA PRO A 35 32.81 -6.30 -12.51
C PRO A 35 32.35 -5.58 -13.79
N ASP A 36 31.03 -5.52 -14.04
CA ASP A 36 30.40 -4.76 -15.12
C ASP A 36 30.25 -3.25 -14.84
N GLU A 37 30.19 -2.81 -13.57
CA GLU A 37 30.17 -1.40 -13.13
C GLU A 37 31.58 -0.79 -13.02
N MET A 38 32.62 -1.62 -12.89
CA MET A 38 34.03 -1.21 -12.93
C MET A 38 34.58 -0.99 -14.34
N ARG A 39 33.82 -1.28 -15.41
CA ARG A 39 34.27 -0.99 -16.78
C ARG A 39 34.37 0.53 -17.01
N GLY A 40 35.48 0.94 -17.61
CA GLY A 40 35.79 2.35 -17.86
C GLY A 40 36.35 3.08 -16.64
N VAL A 41 36.60 2.38 -15.53
CA VAL A 41 37.33 2.93 -14.38
C VAL A 41 38.83 2.86 -14.65
N VAL A 42 39.50 3.98 -14.40
CA VAL A 42 40.94 4.18 -14.53
C VAL A 42 41.46 4.79 -13.22
N GLU A 43 42.76 4.68 -12.99
CA GLU A 43 43.41 5.39 -11.90
C GLU A 43 44.08 6.65 -12.45
N VAL A 44 43.80 7.79 -11.81
CA VAL A 44 44.32 9.11 -12.17
C VAL A 44 45.33 9.53 -11.11
N GLN A 45 46.56 9.79 -11.53
CA GLN A 45 47.62 10.29 -10.66
C GLN A 45 47.42 11.78 -10.37
N GLU A 46 47.45 12.19 -9.11
CA GLU A 46 47.49 13.60 -8.72
C GLU A 46 48.90 14.20 -8.87
N PRO A 47 49.04 15.45 -9.32
CA PRO A 47 50.33 16.01 -9.73
C PRO A 47 51.32 16.20 -8.58
N ASN A 48 50.80 16.44 -7.36
CA ASN A 48 51.63 16.82 -6.21
C ASN A 48 51.96 15.63 -5.32
N ASP A 49 51.00 14.73 -5.13
CA ASP A 49 51.05 13.76 -4.03
C ASP A 49 51.39 12.33 -4.47
N ARG A 50 51.57 12.10 -5.77
CA ARG A 50 51.70 10.75 -6.39
C ARG A 50 50.61 9.76 -5.95
N ALA A 51 49.48 10.30 -5.52
CA ALA A 51 48.29 9.54 -5.15
C ALA A 51 47.50 9.20 -6.42
N TYR A 52 46.94 8.00 -6.45
CA TYR A 52 46.07 7.52 -7.52
C TYR A 52 44.65 7.42 -7.01
N PHE A 53 43.75 8.15 -7.68
CA PHE A 53 42.33 8.12 -7.39
C PHE A 53 41.58 7.40 -8.51
N ARG A 54 40.55 6.65 -8.13
CA ARG A 54 39.70 5.98 -9.11
C ARG A 54 38.75 6.97 -9.76
N ALA A 55 38.72 6.97 -11.08
CA ALA A 55 37.82 7.81 -11.86
C ALA A 55 37.26 7.03 -13.04
N ARG A 56 36.04 7.38 -13.46
CA ARG A 56 35.42 6.85 -14.68
C ARG A 56 35.83 7.73 -15.87
N LEU A 57 36.38 7.10 -16.90
CA LEU A 57 36.72 7.74 -18.17
C LEU A 57 35.43 8.05 -18.94
N LEU A 58 35.21 9.33 -19.25
CA LEU A 58 34.03 9.83 -19.94
C LEU A 58 34.30 10.17 -21.41
N ASP A 59 35.35 10.97 -21.65
CA ASP A 59 35.66 11.49 -22.98
C ASP A 59 37.17 11.70 -23.22
N ILE A 60 37.58 11.91 -24.47
CA ILE A 60 38.93 12.28 -24.90
C ILE A 60 38.84 13.55 -25.76
N ASP A 61 39.79 14.47 -25.55
CA ASP A 61 39.88 15.68 -26.35
C ASP A 61 40.26 15.36 -27.81
N SER A 62 40.09 16.32 -28.70
CA SER A 62 40.44 16.16 -30.12
C SER A 62 41.94 15.98 -30.37
N SER A 63 42.79 16.30 -29.39
CA SER A 63 44.25 16.19 -29.50
C SER A 63 44.79 14.84 -29.03
N GLY A 64 43.96 14.02 -28.38
CA GLY A 64 44.36 12.77 -27.72
C GLY A 64 45.23 12.98 -26.48
N LYS A 65 45.42 14.22 -26.00
CA LYS A 65 46.34 14.53 -24.88
C LYS A 65 45.64 14.71 -23.56
N LYS A 66 44.34 15.03 -23.58
CA LYS A 66 43.52 15.18 -22.38
C LYS A 66 42.31 14.26 -22.46
N CYS A 67 41.89 13.79 -21.30
CA CYS A 67 40.69 13.00 -21.15
C CYS A 67 39.82 13.61 -20.05
N GLN A 68 38.52 13.48 -20.23
CA GLN A 68 37.53 13.88 -19.26
C GLN A 68 37.22 12.68 -18.39
N VAL A 69 37.38 12.86 -17.08
CA VAL A 69 37.11 11.82 -16.08
C VAL A 69 36.12 12.36 -15.05
N ARG A 70 35.40 11.46 -14.39
CA ARG A 70 34.61 11.74 -13.18
C ARG A 70 35.16 10.89 -12.05
N TYR A 71 35.68 11.50 -11.00
CA TYR A 71 36.15 10.76 -9.82
C TYR A 71 34.99 9.98 -9.19
N LEU A 72 35.26 8.77 -8.71
CA LEU A 72 34.23 7.98 -8.04
C LEU A 72 33.82 8.68 -6.73
N GLY A 73 32.53 8.94 -6.56
CA GLY A 73 32.01 9.71 -5.40
C GLY A 73 31.76 11.19 -5.69
N GLU A 74 32.23 11.71 -6.83
CA GLU A 74 31.98 13.08 -7.26
C GLU A 74 31.01 13.14 -8.45
N ASP A 75 30.22 14.21 -8.51
CA ASP A 75 29.31 14.47 -9.64
C ASP A 75 30.01 15.27 -10.76
N GLU A 76 31.04 16.04 -10.42
CA GLU A 76 31.76 16.89 -11.35
C GLU A 76 32.71 16.08 -12.26
N CYS A 77 32.99 16.63 -13.44
CA CYS A 77 33.90 16.02 -14.39
C CYS A 77 35.06 16.97 -14.70
N VAL A 78 36.28 16.43 -14.72
CA VAL A 78 37.52 17.20 -14.82
C VAL A 78 38.32 16.71 -16.02
N TRP A 79 38.98 17.65 -16.70
CA TRP A 79 39.91 17.34 -17.78
C TRP A 79 41.32 17.13 -17.23
N VAL A 80 41.83 15.91 -17.40
CA VAL A 80 43.15 15.49 -16.92
C VAL A 80 44.03 15.04 -18.09
N ALA A 81 45.35 15.20 -17.96
CA ALA A 81 46.28 14.78 -18.99
C ALA A 81 46.30 13.26 -19.12
N LEU A 82 46.30 12.72 -20.34
CA LEU A 82 46.33 11.28 -20.60
C LEU A 82 47.54 10.60 -19.94
N SER A 83 48.67 11.31 -19.86
CA SER A 83 49.87 10.80 -19.19
C SER A 83 49.65 10.47 -17.71
N ARG A 84 48.68 11.12 -17.05
CA ARG A 84 48.34 10.89 -15.63
C ARG A 84 47.43 9.68 -15.43
N LEU A 85 46.91 9.08 -16.50
CA LEU A 85 46.03 7.93 -16.41
C LEU A 85 46.82 6.63 -16.51
N ARG A 86 46.39 5.65 -15.73
CA ARG A 86 46.83 4.26 -15.86
C ARG A 86 45.63 3.30 -15.75
N PRO A 87 45.72 2.10 -16.33
CA PRO A 87 44.66 1.11 -16.14
C PRO A 87 44.63 0.67 -14.68
N LEU A 88 43.50 0.13 -14.24
CA LEU A 88 43.40 -0.49 -12.91
C LEU A 88 44.45 -1.60 -12.79
N PRO A 89 45.25 -1.62 -11.71
CA PRO A 89 46.15 -2.73 -11.44
C PRO A 89 45.35 -4.04 -11.40
N PRO A 90 45.90 -5.15 -11.96
CA PRO A 90 45.21 -6.43 -11.91
C PRO A 90 44.95 -6.83 -10.44
N PRO A 91 43.73 -7.27 -10.10
CA PRO A 91 43.43 -7.65 -8.73
C PRO A 91 44.30 -8.84 -8.32
N MET A 92 45.00 -8.71 -7.19
CA MET A 92 45.72 -9.83 -6.60
C MET A 92 44.71 -10.86 -6.06
N THR A 93 44.97 -12.14 -6.35
CA THR A 93 44.21 -13.22 -5.73
C THR A 93 44.48 -13.27 -4.22
N PRO A 94 43.56 -13.81 -3.40
CA PRO A 94 43.79 -13.94 -1.96
C PRO A 94 45.10 -14.68 -1.62
N ILE A 95 45.47 -15.67 -2.44
CA ILE A 95 46.73 -16.44 -2.27
C ILE A 95 47.96 -15.57 -2.59
N GLU A 96 47.88 -14.72 -3.62
CA GLU A 96 48.96 -13.79 -3.95
C GLU A 96 49.10 -12.72 -2.86
N MET A 97 47.99 -12.20 -2.35
CA MET A 97 47.97 -11.25 -1.23
C MET A 97 48.56 -11.87 0.04
N GLU A 98 48.17 -13.10 0.39
CA GLU A 98 48.75 -13.84 1.52
C GLU A 98 50.25 -14.10 1.37
N ARG A 99 50.73 -14.35 0.16
CA ARG A 99 52.15 -14.60 -0.12
C ARG A 99 52.98 -13.32 -0.27
N TYR A 100 52.35 -12.21 -0.59
CA TYR A 100 53.03 -10.94 -0.76
C TYR A 100 53.45 -10.40 0.61
N VAL A 101 54.76 -10.29 0.84
CA VAL A 101 55.33 -9.68 2.04
C VAL A 101 56.32 -8.64 1.55
N PRO A 102 55.96 -7.34 1.58
CA PRO A 102 56.84 -6.25 1.18
C PRO A 102 58.16 -6.29 1.95
N ARG A 103 59.28 -6.05 1.26
CA ARG A 103 60.61 -5.99 1.89
C ARG A 103 60.98 -4.55 2.24
N GLU A 104 61.89 -4.38 3.20
CA GLU A 104 62.51 -3.08 3.47
C GLU A 104 63.18 -2.53 2.20
N GLY A 105 62.90 -1.27 1.87
CA GLY A 105 63.31 -0.59 0.65
C GLY A 105 62.40 -0.84 -0.57
N GLU A 106 61.38 -1.69 -0.47
CA GLU A 106 60.42 -1.93 -1.56
C GLU A 106 59.43 -0.77 -1.70
N MET A 107 59.10 -0.42 -2.94
CA MET A 107 58.05 0.56 -3.25
C MET A 107 56.69 -0.13 -3.28
N VAL A 108 55.76 0.40 -2.50
CA VAL A 108 54.40 -0.12 -2.34
C VAL A 108 53.39 1.00 -2.59
N GLU A 109 52.15 0.62 -2.82
CA GLU A 109 51.02 1.54 -2.82
C GLU A 109 50.11 1.23 -1.62
N VAL A 110 49.78 2.28 -0.86
CA VAL A 110 49.01 2.20 0.39
C VAL A 110 47.58 2.68 0.13
N SER A 111 46.58 1.89 0.50
CA SER A 111 45.17 2.26 0.39
C SER A 111 44.74 3.17 1.55
N PHE A 112 44.10 4.28 1.22
CA PHE A 112 43.36 5.12 2.15
C PHE A 112 41.89 5.13 1.75
N CYS A 113 41.03 4.82 2.71
CA CYS A 113 39.59 4.85 2.58
C CYS A 113 39.03 5.71 3.72
N GLU A 114 38.21 6.70 3.40
CA GLU A 114 37.49 7.46 4.42
C GLU A 114 36.31 6.64 4.95
N GLU A 115 36.06 6.72 6.28
CA GLU A 115 34.98 5.97 6.91
C GLU A 115 33.62 6.29 6.27
N GLY A 116 32.97 5.26 5.72
CA GLY A 116 31.66 5.37 5.07
C GLY A 116 31.71 5.64 3.55
N GLN A 117 32.89 5.68 2.93
CA GLN A 117 33.05 5.87 1.48
C GLN A 117 34.04 4.88 0.85
N ASP A 118 33.70 3.58 0.83
CA ASP A 118 34.52 2.52 0.19
C ASP A 118 34.84 2.80 -1.30
N PHE A 119 34.04 3.64 -1.96
CA PHE A 119 34.20 4.01 -3.36
C PHE A 119 35.30 5.05 -3.62
N ALA A 120 35.74 5.75 -2.59
CA ALA A 120 36.75 6.81 -2.63
C ALA A 120 38.16 6.31 -2.24
N GLU A 121 38.41 5.02 -2.41
CA GLU A 121 39.71 4.42 -2.14
C GLU A 121 40.81 5.08 -3.00
N SER A 122 41.79 5.68 -2.33
CA SER A 122 42.97 6.30 -2.94
C SER A 122 44.22 5.50 -2.62
N TRP A 123 45.14 5.42 -3.60
CA TRP A 123 46.35 4.61 -3.50
C TRP A 123 47.59 5.50 -3.57
N TRP A 124 48.42 5.46 -2.52
CA TRP A 124 49.55 6.38 -2.36
C TRP A 124 50.88 5.64 -2.47
N GLU A 125 51.77 6.10 -3.35
CA GLU A 125 53.11 5.52 -3.49
C GLU A 125 53.98 5.81 -2.27
N GLY A 126 54.49 4.76 -1.64
CA GLY A 126 55.38 4.85 -0.49
C GLY A 126 56.50 3.82 -0.54
N THR A 127 57.50 3.98 0.31
CA THR A 127 58.63 3.03 0.44
C THR A 127 58.64 2.41 1.81
N ILE A 128 58.74 1.08 1.90
CA ILE A 128 58.86 0.38 3.17
C ILE A 128 60.18 0.73 3.83
N GLN A 129 60.15 1.27 5.04
CA GLN A 129 61.34 1.50 5.86
C GLN A 129 61.64 0.31 6.76
N LYS A 130 60.59 -0.24 7.38
CA LYS A 130 60.71 -1.30 8.37
C LYS A 130 59.46 -2.17 8.46
N GLU A 131 59.65 -3.44 8.75
CA GLU A 131 58.58 -4.37 9.13
C GLU A 131 58.74 -4.78 10.60
N LYS A 132 57.66 -4.70 11.39
CA LYS A 132 57.67 -5.13 12.79
C LYS A 132 56.32 -5.71 13.20
N GLY A 133 56.27 -7.03 13.31
CA GLY A 133 55.13 -7.73 13.90
C GLY A 133 53.87 -7.66 13.05
N GLY A 134 54.01 -7.71 11.72
CA GLY A 134 52.88 -7.62 10.77
C GLY A 134 52.45 -6.19 10.42
N PHE A 135 53.09 -5.18 11.02
CA PHE A 135 52.92 -3.78 10.65
C PHE A 135 54.11 -3.29 9.83
N PHE A 136 53.81 -2.49 8.81
CA PHE A 136 54.78 -1.93 7.88
C PHE A 136 54.87 -0.42 8.09
N PHE A 137 56.09 0.09 8.25
CA PHE A 137 56.39 1.51 8.34
C PHE A 137 56.66 2.04 6.94
N VAL A 138 55.75 2.82 6.40
CA VAL A 138 55.81 3.33 5.03
C VAL A 138 56.19 4.81 5.04
N GLN A 139 57.20 5.17 4.25
CA GLN A 139 57.65 6.52 4.03
C GLN A 139 57.05 7.06 2.72
N PHE A 140 56.30 8.15 2.80
CA PHE A 140 55.77 8.82 1.61
C PHE A 140 56.75 9.90 1.08
N PRO A 141 56.82 10.09 -0.25
CA PRO A 141 57.60 11.14 -0.87
C PRO A 141 56.92 12.51 -0.72
N ASP A 142 57.32 13.24 0.33
CA ASP A 142 57.20 14.69 0.55
C ASP A 142 55.82 15.36 0.30
N GLN A 143 54.98 15.38 1.34
CA GLN A 143 54.00 16.47 1.54
C GLN A 143 54.77 17.67 2.09
N GLY A 144 54.69 18.83 1.43
CA GLY A 144 55.59 19.97 1.66
C GLY A 144 55.87 20.41 3.10
N GLU A 145 57.07 21.00 3.25
CA GLU A 145 57.65 21.79 4.35
C GLU A 145 57.94 21.15 5.72
N THR A 146 57.41 19.98 6.08
CA THR A 146 57.85 19.31 7.32
C THR A 146 58.02 17.80 7.17
N GLY A 147 59.18 17.40 6.66
CA GLY A 147 59.91 16.18 7.01
C GLY A 147 59.12 14.87 7.05
N GLN A 148 59.38 14.01 6.08
CA GLN A 148 59.25 12.55 6.17
C GLN A 148 58.10 12.04 7.07
N THR A 149 56.86 12.13 6.59
CA THR A 149 55.73 11.48 7.26
C THR A 149 55.86 9.96 7.11
N GLN A 150 56.05 9.27 8.24
CA GLN A 150 56.01 7.82 8.33
C GLN A 150 54.64 7.40 8.83
N GLU A 151 54.00 6.46 8.13
CA GLU A 151 52.73 5.88 8.56
C GLU A 151 52.89 4.39 8.83
N VAL A 152 52.20 3.90 9.85
CA VAL A 152 52.15 2.49 10.20
C VAL A 152 50.89 1.89 9.61
N VAL A 153 51.06 0.92 8.73
CA VAL A 153 49.93 0.30 8.03
C VAL A 153 49.99 -1.23 8.14
N GLU A 154 48.81 -1.83 8.09
CA GLU A 154 48.65 -3.28 8.05
C GLU A 154 48.88 -3.81 6.63
N LYS A 155 49.22 -5.10 6.55
CA LYS A 155 49.47 -5.79 5.28
C LYS A 155 48.30 -5.65 4.28
N ASP A 156 47.06 -5.71 4.75
CA ASP A 156 45.88 -5.74 3.90
C ASP A 156 45.64 -4.42 3.15
N ARG A 157 46.26 -3.33 3.62
CA ARG A 157 46.23 -2.00 2.98
C ARG A 157 47.34 -1.78 1.96
N LEU A 158 48.18 -2.79 1.70
CA LEU A 158 49.35 -2.68 0.83
C LEU A 158 49.19 -3.49 -0.45
N ARG A 159 49.55 -2.89 -1.58
CA ARG A 159 49.80 -3.61 -2.84
C ARG A 159 51.18 -3.26 -3.40
N PRO A 160 51.79 -4.10 -4.26
CA PRO A 160 53.02 -3.71 -4.94
C PRO A 160 52.78 -2.48 -5.81
N ALA A 161 53.80 -1.64 -5.95
CA ALA A 161 53.72 -0.49 -6.83
C ALA A 161 53.45 -0.92 -8.28
N TYR A 162 52.34 -0.45 -8.84
CA TYR A 162 51.96 -0.74 -10.23
C TYR A 162 52.67 0.19 -11.21
N GLY A 163 53.13 1.36 -10.75
CA GLY A 163 53.81 2.35 -11.58
C GLY A 163 52.93 2.91 -12.70
N GLN A 164 53.56 3.56 -13.69
CA GLN A 164 52.86 4.25 -14.77
C GLN A 164 52.84 3.38 -16.03
N HIS A 165 51.65 2.90 -16.39
CA HIS A 165 51.42 2.12 -17.60
C HIS A 165 50.61 2.97 -18.59
N PRO A 166 51.15 3.28 -19.78
CA PRO A 166 50.44 4.11 -20.76
C PRO A 166 49.22 3.37 -21.27
N ILE A 167 48.07 4.05 -21.27
CA ILE A 167 46.86 3.50 -21.86
C ILE A 167 46.80 3.88 -23.34
N LEU A 168 46.76 2.86 -24.21
CA LEU A 168 46.59 3.03 -25.65
C LEU A 168 45.15 2.70 -26.03
N PHE A 169 44.38 3.73 -26.38
CA PHE A 169 43.02 3.58 -26.90
C PHE A 169 42.71 4.67 -27.92
N ASP A 170 41.75 4.37 -28.78
CA ASP A 170 41.16 5.31 -29.73
C ASP A 170 39.75 5.72 -29.23
N LYS A 171 39.25 6.85 -29.75
CA LYS A 171 37.87 7.32 -29.55
C LYS A 171 37.10 7.29 -30.86
N ARG A 172 35.85 6.87 -30.77
CA ARG A 172 34.86 7.02 -31.85
C ARG A 172 33.57 7.64 -31.32
N ASN A 173 33.11 8.67 -32.02
CA ASN A 173 31.83 9.31 -31.72
C ASN A 173 30.74 8.73 -32.61
N PHE A 174 29.64 8.32 -31.99
CA PHE A 174 28.42 7.92 -32.66
C PHE A 174 27.37 9.02 -32.49
N PRO A 175 26.98 9.72 -33.56
CA PRO A 175 25.97 10.78 -33.48
C PRO A 175 24.63 10.20 -33.02
N ILE A 176 24.08 10.76 -31.95
CA ILE A 176 22.77 10.37 -31.43
C ILE A 176 21.71 11.11 -32.26
N PRO A 177 20.77 10.40 -32.89
CA PRO A 177 19.64 11.04 -33.54
C PRO A 177 18.86 11.92 -32.55
N PRO A 178 18.51 13.18 -32.90
CA PRO A 178 17.79 14.09 -32.01
C PRO A 178 16.56 13.51 -31.27
N PRO A 179 15.67 12.71 -31.91
CA PRO A 179 14.53 12.14 -31.20
C PRO A 179 14.91 11.11 -30.13
N LEU A 180 16.11 10.52 -30.21
CA LEU A 180 16.57 9.47 -29.30
C LEU A 180 17.32 10.00 -28.08
N ALA A 181 17.73 11.27 -28.06
CA ALA A 181 18.58 11.80 -26.99
C ALA A 181 17.95 11.68 -25.58
N ALA A 182 16.65 11.96 -25.46
CA ALA A 182 15.93 11.83 -24.19
C ALA A 182 15.72 10.36 -23.78
N ASP A 183 15.38 9.51 -24.75
CA ASP A 183 15.13 8.09 -24.53
C ASP A 183 16.43 7.34 -24.17
N LEU A 184 17.57 7.75 -24.75
CA LEU A 184 18.87 7.17 -24.48
C LEU A 184 19.30 7.41 -23.03
N LYS A 185 19.07 8.62 -22.49
CA LYS A 185 19.30 8.94 -21.06
C LYS A 185 18.50 8.02 -20.14
N ALA A 186 17.24 7.72 -20.50
CA ALA A 186 16.42 6.78 -19.73
C ALA A 186 16.92 5.31 -19.81
N THR A 187 17.79 5.00 -20.76
CA THR A 187 18.35 3.65 -20.99
C THR A 187 19.85 3.55 -20.70
N GLU A 188 20.43 4.52 -19.99
CA GLU A 188 21.87 4.57 -19.68
C GLU A 188 22.40 3.28 -19.02
N SER A 189 21.59 2.64 -18.18
CA SER A 189 21.90 1.36 -17.51
C SER A 189 22.15 0.20 -18.47
N SER A 190 21.80 0.32 -19.75
CA SER A 190 22.04 -0.70 -20.76
C SER A 190 23.35 -0.52 -21.54
N LEU A 191 23.96 0.67 -21.48
CA LEU A 191 25.23 0.97 -22.17
C LEU A 191 26.41 0.10 -21.72
N PRO A 192 26.58 -0.24 -20.41
CA PRO A 192 27.65 -1.15 -19.98
C PRO A 192 27.58 -2.53 -20.64
N LYS A 193 26.37 -3.02 -20.96
CA LYS A 193 26.17 -4.30 -21.66
C LYS A 193 26.69 -4.23 -23.09
N VAL A 194 26.42 -3.12 -23.77
CA VAL A 194 26.90 -2.87 -25.14
C VAL A 194 28.43 -2.74 -25.14
N ALA A 195 28.99 -1.98 -24.18
CA ALA A 195 30.43 -1.83 -24.01
C ALA A 195 31.12 -3.18 -23.80
N LYS A 196 30.55 -4.05 -22.95
CA LYS A 196 31.07 -5.40 -22.69
C LYS A 196 31.08 -6.27 -23.93
N LEU A 197 29.99 -6.31 -24.69
CA LEU A 197 29.88 -7.11 -25.92
C LEU A 197 30.83 -6.61 -27.02
N ALA A 198 31.05 -5.30 -27.10
CA ALA A 198 31.98 -4.69 -28.04
C ALA A 198 33.45 -4.76 -27.57
N ASN A 199 33.71 -5.24 -26.35
CA ASN A 199 35.00 -5.20 -25.68
C ASN A 199 35.61 -3.78 -25.61
N LEU A 200 34.75 -2.78 -25.39
CA LEU A 200 35.16 -1.39 -25.15
C LEU A 200 35.63 -1.20 -23.71
N ILE A 201 36.50 -0.21 -23.54
CA ILE A 201 36.90 0.30 -22.22
C ILE A 201 35.72 1.09 -21.64
N ALA A 202 35.17 2.03 -22.41
CA ALA A 202 34.05 2.87 -21.99
C ALA A 202 33.08 3.16 -23.13
N LEU A 203 31.81 3.32 -22.77
CA LEU A 203 30.74 3.74 -23.68
C LEU A 203 29.80 4.68 -22.94
N ASN A 204 29.90 5.98 -23.22
CA ASN A 204 29.20 7.01 -22.46
C ASN A 204 28.43 7.95 -23.37
N ILE A 205 27.46 8.66 -22.81
CA ILE A 205 26.83 9.80 -23.47
C ILE A 205 27.72 11.02 -23.23
N SER A 206 28.05 11.77 -24.29
CA SER A 206 28.81 13.01 -24.19
C SER A 206 28.08 14.03 -23.33
N THR A 207 28.83 14.97 -22.73
CA THR A 207 28.29 16.03 -21.87
C THR A 207 27.25 16.91 -22.58
N ASP A 208 27.37 17.06 -23.91
CA ASP A 208 26.40 17.78 -24.75
C ASP A 208 25.12 16.97 -25.05
N GLY A 209 25.11 15.67 -24.74
CA GLY A 209 24.02 14.75 -25.01
C GLY A 209 23.81 14.43 -26.50
N ARG A 210 24.74 14.79 -27.38
CA ARG A 210 24.61 14.64 -28.84
C ARG A 210 25.34 13.45 -29.41
N ASN A 211 26.37 12.97 -28.71
CA ASN A 211 27.18 11.85 -29.17
C ASN A 211 27.27 10.77 -28.11
N LEU A 212 27.34 9.53 -28.56
CA LEU A 212 27.73 8.40 -27.76
C LEU A 212 29.22 8.13 -28.03
N VAL A 213 30.03 8.29 -26.99
CA VAL A 213 31.49 8.25 -27.05
C VAL A 213 31.95 6.83 -26.69
N ALA A 214 32.52 6.14 -27.66
CA ALA A 214 33.15 4.84 -27.47
C ALA A 214 34.66 5.00 -27.36
N ILE A 215 35.25 4.37 -26.34
CA ILE A 215 36.69 4.38 -26.09
C ILE A 215 37.19 2.93 -25.99
N GLY A 216 38.21 2.59 -26.77
CA GLY A 216 38.78 1.24 -26.77
C GLY A 216 39.82 1.03 -27.87
N ALA A 217 40.28 -0.22 -28.04
CA ALA A 217 41.14 -0.60 -29.15
C ALA A 217 40.41 -0.48 -30.50
N SER A 218 41.14 -0.27 -31.59
CA SER A 218 40.55 -0.02 -32.91
C SER A 218 39.61 -1.16 -33.37
N GLN A 219 39.94 -2.42 -33.10
CA GLN A 219 39.07 -3.58 -33.39
C GLN A 219 37.76 -3.57 -32.57
N ALA A 220 37.80 -3.09 -31.32
CA ALA A 220 36.62 -2.94 -30.49
C ALA A 220 35.70 -1.82 -31.00
N LEU A 221 36.27 -0.72 -31.51
CA LEU A 221 35.52 0.39 -32.10
C LEU A 221 34.83 0.04 -33.42
N GLU A 222 35.37 -0.91 -34.18
CA GLU A 222 34.71 -1.46 -35.37
C GLU A 222 33.47 -2.28 -34.96
N MET A 223 33.63 -3.22 -34.03
CA MET A 223 32.51 -4.02 -33.51
C MET A 223 31.44 -3.16 -32.82
N ALA A 224 31.87 -2.12 -32.12
CA ALA A 224 30.97 -1.17 -31.46
C ALA A 224 29.98 -0.52 -32.43
N GLY A 225 30.38 -0.26 -33.69
CA GLY A 225 29.50 0.38 -34.66
C GLY A 225 28.19 -0.40 -34.87
N ALA A 226 28.30 -1.69 -35.20
CA ALA A 226 27.11 -2.52 -35.42
C ALA A 226 26.25 -2.70 -34.15
N LEU A 227 26.89 -2.79 -32.99
CA LEU A 227 26.20 -2.94 -31.71
C LEU A 227 25.47 -1.65 -31.28
N VAL A 228 26.08 -0.48 -31.51
CA VAL A 228 25.47 0.81 -31.25
C VAL A 228 24.28 1.04 -32.19
N ASP A 229 24.40 0.70 -33.47
CA ASP A 229 23.29 0.80 -34.43
C ASP A 229 22.10 -0.09 -34.02
N MET A 230 22.36 -1.34 -33.65
CA MET A 230 21.34 -2.24 -33.11
C MET A 230 20.74 -1.69 -31.81
N HIS A 231 21.56 -1.08 -30.95
CA HIS A 231 21.10 -0.48 -29.70
C HIS A 231 20.15 0.70 -29.97
N PHE A 232 20.51 1.63 -30.86
CA PHE A 232 19.65 2.75 -31.25
C PHE A 232 18.29 2.31 -31.78
N HIS A 233 18.22 1.19 -32.51
CA HIS A 233 16.96 0.63 -32.95
C HIS A 233 16.08 0.13 -31.79
N LYS A 234 16.68 -0.31 -30.67
CA LYS A 234 15.98 -0.81 -29.48
C LYS A 234 15.66 0.28 -28.45
N VAL A 235 16.36 1.41 -28.46
CA VAL A 235 16.21 2.51 -27.49
C VAL A 235 14.75 2.96 -27.32
N PRO A 236 13.95 3.20 -28.37
CA PRO A 236 12.56 3.64 -28.20
C PRO A 236 11.70 2.65 -27.42
N HIS A 237 11.90 1.35 -27.66
CA HIS A 237 11.15 0.30 -26.98
C HIS A 237 11.58 0.19 -25.50
N LEU A 238 12.89 0.22 -25.25
CA LEU A 238 13.44 0.20 -23.90
C LEU A 238 13.02 1.42 -23.08
N ALA A 239 13.00 2.61 -23.69
CA ALA A 239 12.53 3.83 -23.04
C ALA A 239 11.04 3.77 -22.70
N LYS A 240 10.20 3.16 -23.55
CA LYS A 240 8.79 2.92 -23.25
C LYS A 240 8.64 2.01 -22.02
N ILE A 241 9.41 0.93 -21.94
CA ILE A 241 9.42 0.01 -20.78
C ILE A 241 9.89 0.75 -19.53
N ALA A 242 10.97 1.52 -19.61
CA ALA A 242 11.51 2.28 -18.49
C ALA A 242 10.50 3.30 -17.95
N LYS A 243 9.83 4.05 -18.83
CA LYS A 243 8.77 5.00 -18.45
C LYS A 243 7.58 4.31 -17.77
N GLN A 244 7.18 3.13 -18.25
CA GLN A 244 6.13 2.34 -17.61
C GLN A 244 6.54 1.83 -16.22
N ALA A 245 7.78 1.36 -16.09
CA ALA A 245 8.33 0.91 -14.81
C ALA A 245 8.35 2.04 -13.78
N GLN A 246 8.83 3.23 -14.16
CA GLN A 246 8.83 4.43 -13.30
C GLN A 246 7.41 4.84 -12.88
N ALA A 247 6.44 4.83 -13.81
CA ALA A 247 5.06 5.17 -13.51
C ALA A 247 4.41 4.19 -12.51
N LEU A 248 4.71 2.89 -12.63
CA LEU A 248 4.24 1.88 -11.68
C LEU A 248 4.90 2.04 -10.31
N GLN A 249 6.21 2.30 -10.26
CA GLN A 249 6.92 2.57 -9.01
C GLN A 249 6.35 3.79 -8.28
N GLY A 250 6.04 4.88 -8.99
CA GLY A 250 5.40 6.06 -8.39
C GLY A 250 4.02 5.75 -7.79
N LYS A 251 3.21 4.95 -8.49
CA LYS A 251 1.91 4.49 -7.95
C LYS A 251 2.09 3.60 -6.72
N MET A 252 3.06 2.69 -6.75
CA MET A 252 3.37 1.85 -5.60
C MET A 252 3.81 2.65 -4.39
N HIS A 253 4.66 3.67 -4.56
CA HIS A 253 5.04 4.55 -3.45
C HIS A 253 3.87 5.33 -2.89
N GLY A 254 2.97 5.84 -3.73
CA GLY A 254 1.73 6.49 -3.25
C GLY A 254 0.86 5.54 -2.43
N VAL A 255 0.63 4.31 -2.93
CA VAL A 255 -0.15 3.29 -2.22
C VAL A 255 0.55 2.85 -0.92
N GLN A 256 1.87 2.67 -0.94
CA GLN A 256 2.66 2.30 0.24
C GLN A 256 2.58 3.38 1.33
N GLN A 257 2.61 4.65 0.94
CA GLN A 257 2.50 5.76 1.88
C GLN A 257 1.11 5.80 2.54
N THR A 258 0.03 5.62 1.76
CA THR A 258 -1.33 5.52 2.30
C THR A 258 -1.52 4.29 3.20
N LEU A 259 -0.91 3.16 2.85
CA LEU A 259 -0.94 1.94 3.67
C LEU A 259 -0.20 2.10 5.00
N SER A 260 0.92 2.82 5.02
CA SER A 260 1.71 3.04 6.23
C SER A 260 1.07 4.04 7.21
N SER A 261 0.21 4.95 6.74
CA SER A 261 -0.47 5.95 7.57
C SER A 261 -1.92 5.59 7.92
N GLY A 262 -2.49 4.57 7.28
CA GLY A 262 -3.91 4.24 7.39
C GLY A 262 -4.29 3.57 8.71
N VAL A 263 -5.42 3.98 9.27
CA VAL A 263 -6.11 3.28 10.35
C VAL A 263 -6.96 2.16 9.74
N VAL A 264 -6.83 0.94 10.28
CA VAL A 264 -7.67 -0.20 9.91
C VAL A 264 -8.66 -0.48 11.01
N GLU A 265 -9.95 -0.36 10.69
CA GLU A 265 -11.05 -0.74 11.59
C GLU A 265 -11.63 -2.08 11.12
N GLN A 266 -11.78 -3.02 12.06
CA GLN A 266 -12.25 -4.37 11.78
C GLN A 266 -13.50 -4.69 12.59
N PHE A 267 -14.53 -5.21 11.93
CA PHE A 267 -15.76 -5.67 12.60
C PHE A 267 -16.38 -6.85 11.85
N ARG A 268 -17.17 -7.64 12.56
CA ARG A 268 -17.78 -8.87 12.06
C ARG A 268 -19.26 -8.64 11.79
N VAL A 269 -19.71 -9.06 10.61
CA VAL A 269 -21.12 -9.07 10.20
C VAL A 269 -21.53 -10.52 9.94
N ASP A 270 -22.75 -10.87 10.33
CA ASP A 270 -23.27 -12.20 10.07
C ASP A 270 -23.39 -12.48 8.56
N HIS A 271 -23.10 -13.71 8.12
CA HIS A 271 -23.12 -14.08 6.71
C HIS A 271 -24.47 -13.78 6.03
N THR A 272 -25.57 -13.94 6.76
CA THR A 272 -26.93 -13.65 6.25
C THR A 272 -27.16 -12.16 5.98
N GLN A 273 -26.38 -11.29 6.65
CA GLN A 273 -26.53 -9.82 6.62
C GLN A 273 -25.54 -9.15 5.67
N ILE A 274 -24.54 -9.87 5.15
CA ILE A 274 -23.57 -9.35 4.18
C ILE A 274 -24.29 -8.77 2.95
N GLY A 275 -25.34 -9.44 2.45
CA GLY A 275 -26.08 -8.96 1.28
C GLY A 275 -26.74 -7.59 1.50
N ILE A 276 -27.23 -7.35 2.71
CA ILE A 276 -27.86 -6.09 3.12
C ILE A 276 -26.79 -5.00 3.26
N MET A 277 -25.67 -5.32 3.92
CA MET A 277 -24.52 -4.42 4.06
C MET A 277 -23.92 -4.03 2.71
N VAL A 278 -23.74 -4.97 1.79
CA VAL A 278 -23.18 -4.73 0.44
C VAL A 278 -24.12 -3.86 -0.40
N GLY A 279 -25.43 -4.09 -0.25
CA GLY A 279 -26.48 -3.47 -1.04
C GLY A 279 -26.54 -4.02 -2.46
N ALA A 280 -27.63 -3.71 -3.18
CA ALA A 280 -27.82 -4.18 -4.56
C ALA A 280 -26.63 -3.78 -5.44
N LYS A 281 -25.96 -4.77 -6.04
CA LYS A 281 -24.74 -4.61 -6.87
C LYS A 281 -23.58 -3.87 -6.18
N GLY A 282 -23.47 -3.95 -4.85
CA GLY A 282 -22.41 -3.27 -4.09
C GLY A 282 -22.62 -1.76 -3.94
N SER A 283 -23.84 -1.26 -4.16
CA SER A 283 -24.13 0.17 -4.10
C SER A 283 -23.86 0.79 -2.73
N ASN A 284 -24.07 0.06 -1.64
CA ASN A 284 -23.84 0.59 -0.30
C ASN A 284 -22.34 0.70 0.01
N ILE A 285 -21.56 -0.34 -0.31
CA ILE A 285 -20.09 -0.31 -0.16
C ILE A 285 -19.48 0.79 -1.03
N LYS A 286 -19.93 0.96 -2.27
CA LYS A 286 -19.43 2.04 -3.15
C LYS A 286 -19.70 3.43 -2.57
N LYS A 287 -20.85 3.65 -1.92
CA LYS A 287 -21.15 4.92 -1.23
C LYS A 287 -20.20 5.17 -0.07
N VAL A 288 -19.88 4.13 0.71
CA VAL A 288 -18.97 4.24 1.85
C VAL A 288 -17.52 4.40 1.40
N GLN A 289 -17.10 3.71 0.34
CA GLN A 289 -15.80 3.91 -0.31
C GLN A 289 -15.62 5.29 -0.93
N ALA A 290 -16.72 5.97 -1.30
CA ALA A 290 -16.69 7.33 -1.80
C ALA A 290 -16.67 8.40 -0.70
N MET A 291 -16.73 8.01 0.58
CA MET A 291 -16.61 8.96 1.69
C MET A 291 -15.19 9.50 1.79
N ALA A 292 -15.06 10.78 2.13
CA ALA A 292 -13.77 11.40 2.39
C ALA A 292 -13.02 10.64 3.50
N GLY A 293 -11.75 10.32 3.26
CA GLY A 293 -10.90 9.61 4.21
C GLY A 293 -11.06 8.09 4.24
N VAL A 294 -11.94 7.50 3.42
CA VAL A 294 -12.04 6.04 3.27
C VAL A 294 -11.27 5.59 2.03
N SER A 295 -10.18 4.88 2.24
CA SER A 295 -9.30 4.40 1.16
C SER A 295 -9.82 3.12 0.52
N ARG A 296 -10.22 2.13 1.34
CA ARG A 296 -10.67 0.81 0.84
C ARG A 296 -11.56 0.11 1.85
N VAL A 297 -12.50 -0.68 1.37
CA VAL A 297 -13.32 -1.57 2.21
C VAL A 297 -13.24 -2.98 1.62
N ASP A 298 -12.73 -3.92 2.39
CA ASP A 298 -12.65 -5.33 2.04
C ASP A 298 -13.65 -6.13 2.86
N VAL A 299 -14.52 -6.87 2.18
CA VAL A 299 -15.51 -7.77 2.79
C VAL A 299 -15.11 -9.20 2.47
N ARG A 300 -14.81 -9.98 3.50
CA ARG A 300 -14.47 -11.40 3.36
C ARG A 300 -15.74 -12.26 3.40
N GLN A 301 -15.64 -13.47 2.83
CA GLN A 301 -16.75 -14.44 2.82
C GLN A 301 -17.11 -14.95 4.21
N ASP A 302 -16.18 -14.88 5.18
CA ASP A 302 -16.38 -15.31 6.57
C ASP A 302 -17.14 -14.28 7.44
N GLY A 303 -17.54 -13.15 6.85
CA GLY A 303 -18.23 -12.06 7.54
C GLY A 303 -17.29 -11.01 8.16
N MET A 304 -15.98 -11.13 8.01
CA MET A 304 -15.02 -10.13 8.47
C MET A 304 -14.96 -8.95 7.48
N VAL A 305 -15.13 -7.73 8.00
CA VAL A 305 -15.04 -6.49 7.22
C VAL A 305 -13.86 -5.68 7.70
N ASN A 306 -12.98 -5.31 6.77
CA ASN A 306 -11.82 -4.46 7.01
C ASN A 306 -12.04 -3.12 6.30
N VAL A 307 -12.06 -2.05 7.08
CA VAL A 307 -12.16 -0.67 6.57
C VAL A 307 -10.79 -0.02 6.72
N TYR A 308 -10.22 0.39 5.59
CA TYR A 308 -8.96 1.14 5.51
C TYR A 308 -9.30 2.62 5.32
N ALA A 309 -8.85 3.46 6.25
CA ALA A 309 -9.14 4.88 6.25
C ALA A 309 -7.92 5.70 6.68
N ASP A 310 -7.91 6.97 6.32
CA ASP A 310 -6.80 7.88 6.61
C ASP A 310 -6.82 8.34 8.08
N THR A 311 -8.00 8.41 8.69
CA THR A 311 -8.21 8.79 10.09
C THR A 311 -9.13 7.80 10.81
N ARG A 312 -8.96 7.69 12.15
CA ARG A 312 -9.86 6.89 13.00
C ARG A 312 -11.31 7.35 12.90
N GLU A 313 -11.55 8.65 12.80
CA GLU A 313 -12.89 9.23 12.66
C GLU A 313 -13.57 8.75 11.37
N SER A 314 -12.85 8.77 10.25
CA SER A 314 -13.36 8.28 8.97
C SER A 314 -13.63 6.78 9.00
N ALA A 315 -12.76 6.01 9.68
CA ALA A 315 -12.94 4.58 9.86
C ALA A 315 -14.20 4.25 10.67
N VAL A 316 -14.43 4.97 11.78
CA VAL A 316 -15.62 4.80 12.63
C VAL A 316 -16.89 5.22 11.90
N ALA A 317 -16.88 6.35 11.18
CA ALA A 317 -18.02 6.80 10.38
C ALA A 317 -18.38 5.81 9.25
N ALA A 318 -17.37 5.16 8.65
CA ALA A 318 -17.58 4.10 7.67
C ALA A 318 -18.13 2.83 8.31
N ARG A 319 -17.63 2.44 9.49
CA ARG A 319 -18.15 1.33 10.28
C ARG A 319 -19.62 1.54 10.64
N GLU A 320 -20.01 2.72 11.10
CA GLU A 320 -21.40 3.02 11.48
C GLU A 320 -22.40 2.78 10.34
N LYS A 321 -21.99 3.03 9.08
CA LYS A 321 -22.83 2.83 7.89
C LYS A 321 -22.81 1.41 7.32
N LEU A 322 -21.92 0.56 7.80
CA LEU A 322 -21.72 -0.81 7.30
C LEU A 322 -22.04 -1.88 8.35
N GLU A 323 -21.97 -1.56 9.63
CA GLU A 323 -22.18 -2.50 10.73
C GLU A 323 -23.68 -2.80 10.89
N VAL A 324 -24.15 -3.73 10.06
CA VAL A 324 -25.47 -4.35 10.17
C VAL A 324 -25.40 -5.39 11.29
N VAL A 325 -26.36 -5.32 12.20
CA VAL A 325 -26.52 -6.25 13.31
C VAL A 325 -27.95 -6.76 13.38
N GLN A 326 -28.12 -7.88 14.09
CA GLN A 326 -29.41 -8.41 14.45
C GLN A 326 -29.49 -8.57 15.96
N ASP A 327 -30.55 -8.05 16.55
CA ASP A 327 -30.88 -8.23 17.96
C ASP A 327 -32.17 -9.04 18.09
N ARG A 328 -32.28 -9.79 19.18
CA ARG A 328 -33.42 -10.67 19.48
C ARG A 328 -33.98 -10.28 20.83
N ILE A 329 -35.21 -9.79 20.82
CA ILE A 329 -35.89 -9.30 22.02
C ILE A 329 -36.93 -10.35 22.43
N PRO A 330 -36.77 -11.02 23.58
CA PRO A 330 -37.77 -11.95 24.06
C PRO A 330 -39.04 -11.20 24.46
N VAL A 331 -40.19 -11.74 24.10
CA VAL A 331 -41.51 -11.16 24.39
C VAL A 331 -42.49 -12.25 24.82
N GLU A 332 -43.54 -11.90 25.54
CA GLU A 332 -44.61 -12.84 25.85
C GLU A 332 -45.64 -12.92 24.71
N ALA A 333 -46.37 -14.04 24.63
CA ALA A 333 -47.31 -14.29 23.55
C ALA A 333 -48.46 -13.25 23.48
N ASN A 334 -48.84 -12.69 24.63
CA ASN A 334 -49.83 -11.61 24.74
C ASN A 334 -49.28 -10.24 24.31
N GLU A 335 -47.96 -10.04 24.29
CA GLU A 335 -47.31 -8.79 23.88
C GLU A 335 -47.15 -8.70 22.35
N ILE A 336 -46.99 -9.85 21.69
CA ILE A 336 -46.83 -9.94 20.22
C ILE A 336 -47.98 -9.26 19.48
N GLY A 337 -49.22 -9.55 19.87
CA GLY A 337 -50.41 -8.99 19.24
C GLY A 337 -50.52 -7.46 19.41
N LEU A 338 -49.96 -6.94 20.50
CA LEU A 338 -49.92 -5.50 20.79
C LEU A 338 -48.86 -4.81 19.94
N ILE A 339 -47.66 -5.40 19.81
CA ILE A 339 -46.56 -4.82 19.04
C ILE A 339 -46.87 -4.78 17.55
N ILE A 340 -47.59 -5.79 17.03
CA ILE A 340 -48.07 -5.80 15.63
C ILE A 340 -49.12 -4.69 15.42
N GLY A 341 -50.04 -4.52 16.38
CA GLY A 341 -51.16 -3.59 16.29
C GLY A 341 -52.21 -3.99 15.24
N LYS A 342 -53.28 -3.19 15.12
CA LYS A 342 -54.37 -3.47 14.16
C LYS A 342 -53.83 -3.45 12.73
N GLN A 343 -54.06 -4.54 11.98
CA GLN A 343 -53.60 -4.69 10.60
C GLN A 343 -52.07 -4.50 10.41
N GLY A 344 -51.26 -4.62 11.46
CA GLY A 344 -49.82 -4.39 11.38
C GLY A 344 -49.40 -2.92 11.33
N GLN A 345 -50.28 -1.98 11.69
CA GLN A 345 -49.96 -0.54 11.61
C GLN A 345 -48.80 -0.15 12.54
N GLN A 346 -48.79 -0.66 13.78
CA GLN A 346 -47.83 -0.27 14.80
C GLN A 346 -46.43 -0.81 14.52
N ILE A 347 -46.32 -2.06 14.08
CA ILE A 347 -45.02 -2.62 13.68
C ILE A 347 -44.41 -1.87 12.49
N ARG A 348 -45.24 -1.45 11.51
CA ARG A 348 -44.78 -0.65 10.37
C ARG A 348 -44.30 0.74 10.81
N GLU A 349 -45.00 1.36 11.76
CA GLU A 349 -44.59 2.62 12.35
C GLU A 349 -43.26 2.48 13.10
N LEU A 350 -43.09 1.41 13.90
CA LEU A 350 -41.84 1.11 14.58
C LEU A 350 -40.68 0.86 13.61
N GLU A 351 -40.90 0.10 12.54
CA GLU A 351 -39.93 -0.09 11.45
C GLU A 351 -39.55 1.23 10.78
N GLN A 352 -40.52 2.09 10.49
CA GLN A 352 -40.31 3.38 9.84
C GLN A 352 -39.53 4.36 10.74
N ILE A 353 -39.85 4.43 12.03
CA ILE A 353 -39.18 5.35 12.98
C ILE A 353 -37.74 4.88 13.28
N SER A 354 -37.55 3.56 13.36
CA SER A 354 -36.24 2.98 13.67
C SER A 354 -35.33 2.80 12.46
N ASN A 355 -35.88 2.79 11.24
CA ASN A 355 -35.20 2.36 10.01
C ASN A 355 -34.63 0.93 10.11
N CYS A 356 -35.29 0.08 10.89
CA CYS A 356 -34.97 -1.34 11.01
C CYS A 356 -36.04 -2.20 10.35
N ARG A 357 -35.66 -3.43 10.03
CA ARG A 357 -36.59 -4.50 9.70
C ARG A 357 -36.91 -5.28 10.97
N ILE A 358 -38.19 -5.40 11.30
CA ILE A 358 -38.66 -6.07 12.51
C ILE A 358 -39.45 -7.29 12.08
N ASN A 359 -38.98 -8.48 12.46
CA ASN A 359 -39.65 -9.74 12.22
C ASN A 359 -40.12 -10.34 13.55
N VAL A 360 -41.33 -10.85 13.58
CA VAL A 360 -41.92 -11.47 14.77
C VAL A 360 -41.89 -12.97 14.60
N ASP A 361 -41.20 -13.66 15.50
CA ASP A 361 -41.22 -15.11 15.58
C ASP A 361 -42.17 -15.56 16.70
N ASN A 362 -43.40 -15.92 16.31
CA ASN A 362 -44.42 -16.38 17.25
C ASN A 362 -44.13 -17.79 17.82
N ALA A 363 -43.31 -18.59 17.15
CA ALA A 363 -42.97 -19.93 17.62
C ALA A 363 -41.96 -19.87 18.77
N HIS A 364 -40.98 -18.99 18.66
CA HIS A 364 -39.93 -18.81 19.67
C HIS A 364 -40.21 -17.66 20.65
N LYS A 365 -41.32 -16.92 20.44
CA LYS A 365 -41.72 -15.75 21.23
C LYS A 365 -40.62 -14.67 21.29
N GLU A 366 -40.03 -14.37 20.14
CA GLU A 366 -38.97 -13.37 20.03
C GLU A 366 -39.23 -12.42 18.87
N ILE A 367 -38.82 -11.17 19.05
CA ILE A 367 -38.81 -10.15 18.01
C ILE A 367 -37.38 -9.99 17.52
N VAL A 368 -37.19 -10.25 16.24
CA VAL A 368 -35.91 -10.14 15.56
C VAL A 368 -35.84 -8.79 14.88
N VAL A 369 -34.96 -7.92 15.37
CA VAL A 369 -34.71 -6.60 14.79
C VAL A 369 -33.40 -6.66 14.01
N MET A 370 -33.42 -6.20 12.76
CA MET A 370 -32.25 -6.19 11.87
C MET A 370 -32.07 -4.82 11.23
N GLY A 371 -30.86 -4.28 11.30
CA GLY A 371 -30.53 -2.96 10.75
C GLY A 371 -29.12 -2.54 11.10
N LEU A 372 -28.80 -1.26 10.87
CA LEU A 372 -27.54 -0.68 11.37
C LEU A 372 -27.52 -0.71 12.90
N ARG A 373 -26.33 -0.81 13.52
CA ARG A 373 -26.19 -0.84 14.99
C ARG A 373 -26.98 0.26 15.70
N SER A 374 -26.83 1.51 15.28
CA SER A 374 -27.55 2.66 15.86
C SER A 374 -29.06 2.59 15.67
N SER A 375 -29.52 2.09 14.51
CA SER A 375 -30.95 1.87 14.23
C SER A 375 -31.54 0.75 15.09
N VAL A 376 -30.79 -0.33 15.34
CA VAL A 376 -31.24 -1.46 16.17
C VAL A 376 -31.35 -1.05 17.64
N GLU A 377 -30.39 -0.29 18.15
CA GLU A 377 -30.47 0.28 19.51
C GLU A 377 -31.71 1.18 19.68
N LYS A 378 -31.98 2.02 18.68
CA LYS A 378 -33.20 2.85 18.66
C LYS A 378 -34.47 1.99 18.63
N ALA A 379 -34.53 0.98 17.77
CA ALA A 379 -35.68 0.08 17.67
C ALA A 379 -35.93 -0.65 19.00
N ARG A 380 -34.88 -1.13 19.64
CA ARG A 380 -34.96 -1.80 20.94
C ARG A 380 -35.54 -0.89 22.00
N ALA A 381 -35.06 0.35 22.12
CA ALA A 381 -35.60 1.31 23.07
C ALA A 381 -37.10 1.57 22.83
N LEU A 382 -37.51 1.75 21.56
CA LEU A 382 -38.92 1.95 21.20
C LEU A 382 -39.79 0.74 21.52
N LEU A 383 -39.30 -0.47 21.22
CA LEU A 383 -40.00 -1.71 21.51
C LEU A 383 -40.16 -1.93 23.03
N THR A 384 -39.09 -1.76 23.80
CA THR A 384 -39.12 -1.87 25.26
C THR A 384 -40.10 -0.87 25.87
N TYR A 385 -40.01 0.41 25.48
CA TYR A 385 -40.93 1.44 25.94
C TYR A 385 -42.40 1.10 25.64
N THR A 386 -42.67 0.60 24.43
CA THR A 386 -44.01 0.21 24.00
C THR A 386 -44.54 -0.94 24.86
N ILE A 387 -43.72 -1.98 25.10
CA ILE A 387 -44.09 -3.14 25.92
C ILE A 387 -44.37 -2.71 27.36
N GLU A 388 -43.48 -1.91 27.96
CA GLU A 388 -43.62 -1.43 29.33
C GLU A 388 -44.88 -0.57 29.51
N THR A 389 -45.11 0.38 28.60
CA THR A 389 -46.30 1.25 28.63
C THR A 389 -47.59 0.43 28.56
N TYR A 390 -47.63 -0.62 27.72
CA TYR A 390 -48.80 -1.49 27.65
C TYR A 390 -49.00 -2.35 28.89
N LYS A 391 -47.92 -2.80 29.54
CA LYS A 391 -48.01 -3.49 30.83
C LYS A 391 -48.62 -2.60 31.90
N GLU A 392 -48.13 -1.37 32.01
CA GLU A 392 -48.66 -0.39 32.96
C GLU A 392 -50.14 -0.08 32.72
N GLN A 393 -50.53 0.13 31.46
CA GLN A 393 -51.94 0.35 31.10
C GLN A 393 -52.83 -0.83 31.49
N ARG A 394 -52.38 -2.05 31.20
CA ARG A 394 -53.12 -3.27 31.54
C ARG A 394 -53.27 -3.45 33.04
N ASP A 395 -52.22 -3.20 33.81
CA ASP A 395 -52.24 -3.33 35.27
C ASP A 395 -53.17 -2.27 35.88
N GLN A 396 -53.17 -1.04 35.36
CA GLN A 396 -54.12 0.01 35.74
C GLN A 396 -55.57 -0.36 35.41
N GLU A 397 -55.84 -0.88 34.21
CA GLU A 397 -57.18 -1.34 33.82
C GLU A 397 -57.68 -2.47 34.75
N GLN A 398 -56.80 -3.40 35.14
CA GLN A 398 -57.13 -4.46 36.10
C GLN A 398 -57.44 -3.90 37.49
N GLN A 399 -56.67 -2.93 37.97
CA GLN A 399 -56.92 -2.25 39.25
C GLN A 399 -58.24 -1.46 39.23
N ILE A 400 -58.53 -0.74 38.15
CA ILE A 400 -59.81 -0.05 37.98
C ILE A 400 -60.95 -1.06 38.00
N HIS A 401 -60.79 -2.20 37.31
CA HIS A 401 -61.80 -3.24 37.28
C HIS A 401 -62.05 -3.85 38.67
N SER A 402 -61.00 -4.18 39.43
CA SER A 402 -61.14 -4.75 40.78
C SER A 402 -61.78 -3.75 41.76
N LEU A 403 -61.31 -2.49 41.77
CA LEU A 403 -61.89 -1.44 42.60
C LEU A 403 -63.36 -1.17 42.25
N SER A 404 -63.70 -1.18 40.96
CA SER A 404 -65.09 -1.01 40.52
C SER A 404 -65.99 -2.14 41.02
N GLN A 405 -65.50 -3.39 41.03
CA GLN A 405 -66.24 -4.54 41.57
C GLN A 405 -66.41 -4.45 43.10
N GLU A 406 -65.39 -4.00 43.83
CA GLU A 406 -65.45 -3.80 45.28
C GLU A 406 -66.45 -2.69 45.66
N LEU A 407 -66.41 -1.55 44.96
CA LEU A 407 -67.35 -0.45 45.18
C LEU A 407 -68.80 -0.86 44.89
N PHE A 408 -69.01 -1.68 43.86
CA PHE A 408 -70.32 -2.25 43.55
C PHE A 408 -70.85 -3.14 44.69
N GLN A 409 -69.99 -4.00 45.26
CA GLN A 409 -70.35 -4.85 46.40
C GLN A 409 -70.69 -4.04 47.67
N LEU A 410 -70.08 -2.86 47.84
CA LEU A 410 -70.36 -1.94 48.93
C LEU A 410 -71.60 -1.05 48.69
N GLY A 411 -72.34 -1.26 47.60
CA GLY A 411 -73.58 -0.54 47.31
C GLY A 411 -73.39 0.90 46.85
N VAL A 412 -72.16 1.28 46.45
CA VAL A 412 -71.87 2.60 45.89
C VAL A 412 -72.24 2.60 44.40
N PRO A 413 -73.25 3.38 43.95
CA PRO A 413 -73.60 3.45 42.55
C PRO A 413 -72.52 4.24 41.79
N LEU A 414 -71.71 3.53 41.00
CA LEU A 414 -70.88 4.14 39.98
C LEU A 414 -71.83 4.65 38.89
N GLY A 415 -72.02 5.97 38.83
CA GLY A 415 -72.86 6.61 37.80
C GLY A 415 -72.47 6.12 36.40
N ALA A 416 -73.46 5.84 35.58
CA ALA A 416 -73.27 5.26 34.25
C ALA A 416 -72.31 6.10 33.40
N GLN A 417 -71.09 5.61 33.27
CA GLN A 417 -70.43 5.44 31.99
C GLN A 417 -69.73 4.07 32.06
N PRO A 418 -70.07 3.09 31.21
CA PRO A 418 -69.08 2.10 30.86
C PRO A 418 -67.88 2.90 30.34
N TYR A 419 -66.67 2.55 30.73
CA TYR A 419 -65.51 2.87 29.91
C TYR A 419 -65.81 2.30 28.51
N GLU A 420 -66.37 3.14 27.65
CA GLU A 420 -66.56 2.82 26.25
C GLU A 420 -65.16 2.66 25.69
N GLN A 421 -64.90 1.46 25.21
CA GLN A 421 -63.72 1.05 24.47
C GLN A 421 -63.44 2.03 23.32
N SER A 422 -62.68 3.10 23.60
CA SER A 422 -62.19 4.01 22.57
C SER A 422 -60.98 3.43 21.83
N TYR A 423 -60.42 2.31 22.29
CA TYR A 423 -59.49 1.51 21.51
C TYR A 423 -60.02 0.09 21.35
N GLY A 424 -60.79 -0.13 20.28
CA GLY A 424 -61.35 -1.45 20.01
C GLY A 424 -60.27 -2.53 19.89
N TYR A 425 -60.04 -3.33 20.91
CA TYR A 425 -59.29 -4.57 20.84
C TYR A 425 -60.05 -5.60 21.67
N ALA A 426 -61.07 -6.20 21.04
CA ALA A 426 -61.63 -7.43 21.56
C ALA A 426 -60.64 -8.57 21.26
N PRO A 427 -60.22 -9.38 22.25
CA PRO A 427 -59.51 -10.62 21.97
C PRO A 427 -60.53 -11.60 21.40
N MET A 428 -60.62 -11.68 20.08
CA MET A 428 -61.36 -12.75 19.41
C MET A 428 -60.61 -14.06 19.64
N GLY A 429 -61.10 -14.83 20.61
CA GLY A 429 -60.76 -16.24 20.79
C GLY A 429 -61.11 -17.01 19.52
N PHE A 430 -60.11 -17.68 18.97
CA PHE A 430 -60.27 -18.63 17.89
C PHE A 430 -60.96 -19.88 18.46
N GLN A 431 -62.26 -20.05 18.21
CA GLN A 431 -62.95 -21.32 18.48
C GLN A 431 -63.61 -21.80 17.20
N GLY A 432 -63.06 -22.90 16.69
CA GLY A 432 -63.50 -23.53 15.47
C GLY A 432 -64.86 -24.19 15.62
N ASN A 433 -65.57 -24.19 14.48
CA ASN A 433 -66.54 -25.17 14.00
C ASN A 433 -67.83 -25.37 14.82
N VAL A 434 -69.01 -25.20 14.19
CA VAL A 434 -69.95 -26.27 13.83
C VAL A 434 -71.15 -25.65 13.08
N ASN A 435 -71.27 -26.01 11.80
CA ASN A 435 -72.46 -26.34 11.00
C ASN A 435 -73.89 -26.04 11.55
N ARG A 436 -74.69 -25.32 10.74
CA ARG A 436 -76.16 -25.36 10.49
C ARG A 436 -76.60 -23.95 10.04
N GLY A 437 -77.34 -23.67 8.98
CA GLY A 437 -78.11 -24.44 8.01
C GLY A 437 -79.18 -23.48 7.48
N ARG A 438 -79.46 -23.52 6.15
CA ARG A 438 -80.70 -23.08 5.46
C ARG A 438 -81.33 -21.71 5.83
N ARG A 439 -81.51 -20.83 4.83
CA ARG A 439 -82.69 -20.73 3.92
C ARG A 439 -82.87 -19.32 3.34
N GLY A 440 -83.13 -19.26 2.02
CA GLY A 440 -83.84 -18.19 1.30
C GLY A 440 -82.96 -17.00 0.89
N GLY A 441 -82.90 -16.53 -0.36
CA GLY A 441 -83.80 -16.66 -1.51
C GLY A 441 -84.35 -15.27 -1.88
N ALA A 442 -83.78 -14.64 -2.92
CA ALA A 442 -84.34 -13.60 -3.82
C ALA A 442 -83.15 -12.89 -4.51
N ALA A 443 -82.85 -13.11 -5.79
CA ALA A 443 -83.50 -12.58 -6.99
C ALA A 443 -83.32 -11.05 -7.15
N GLY A 444 -82.63 -10.62 -8.22
CA GLY A 444 -82.78 -9.26 -8.76
C GLY A 444 -81.58 -8.75 -9.57
N ALA A 445 -81.72 -8.83 -10.89
CA ALA A 445 -81.18 -7.96 -11.96
C ALA A 445 -79.69 -7.53 -11.92
N GLY A 446 -78.87 -7.78 -12.94
CA GLY A 446 -79.14 -7.54 -14.36
C GLY A 446 -78.30 -6.35 -14.81
N GLY A 447 -77.32 -6.55 -15.69
CA GLY A 447 -76.50 -5.45 -16.21
C GLY A 447 -75.25 -5.91 -16.95
N VAL A 448 -75.41 -6.15 -18.25
CA VAL A 448 -74.41 -6.59 -19.22
C VAL A 448 -73.64 -5.38 -19.78
N ARG A 449 -72.46 -5.68 -20.37
CA ARG A 449 -71.60 -4.88 -21.29
C ARG A 449 -70.48 -4.11 -20.58
N GLY A 450 -69.20 -4.24 -20.93
CA GLY A 450 -68.57 -4.83 -22.11
C GLY A 450 -67.55 -3.84 -22.69
N GLY A 451 -66.33 -4.32 -22.96
CA GLY A 451 -65.22 -3.81 -23.82
C GLY A 451 -65.18 -2.31 -24.19
N GLY A 452 -64.07 -1.60 -24.12
CA GLY A 452 -62.71 -1.97 -24.49
C GLY A 452 -62.14 -0.87 -25.41
N VAL A 453 -60.81 -0.74 -25.41
CA VAL A 453 -59.97 -0.29 -26.54
C VAL A 453 -59.93 1.22 -26.91
N VAL A 454 -58.74 1.79 -26.62
CA VAL A 454 -57.83 2.59 -27.48
C VAL A 454 -58.41 3.79 -28.28
N GLY A 455 -57.80 4.97 -28.07
CA GLY A 455 -57.99 6.12 -28.95
C GLY A 455 -57.05 7.28 -28.64
N ARG A 456 -56.03 7.45 -29.49
CA ARG A 456 -54.90 8.39 -29.46
C ARG A 456 -55.27 9.82 -29.91
N GLY A 457 -54.49 10.80 -29.47
CA GLY A 457 -54.28 12.12 -30.13
C GLY A 457 -54.87 13.31 -29.34
N GLY A 458 -54.22 14.45 -29.14
CA GLY A 458 -52.96 15.01 -29.63
C GLY A 458 -52.86 16.48 -29.16
N GLY A 459 -51.68 17.11 -29.34
CA GLY A 459 -51.39 18.52 -29.01
C GLY A 459 -50.59 18.65 -27.70
N GLY A 460 -49.34 19.11 -27.64
CA GLY A 460 -48.66 20.10 -28.47
C GLY A 460 -48.91 21.49 -27.89
N ILE A 461 -47.93 22.06 -27.18
CA ILE A 461 -47.54 23.49 -27.18
C ILE A 461 -46.26 23.65 -26.31
N LEU A 462 -45.29 24.33 -26.92
CA LEU A 462 -44.04 24.84 -26.38
C LEU A 462 -44.29 26.12 -25.57
N ALA A 463 -43.50 26.36 -24.53
CA ALA A 463 -42.86 27.66 -24.27
C ALA A 463 -41.92 27.55 -23.04
N GLY A 464 -40.63 27.75 -23.28
CA GLY A 464 -39.68 28.24 -22.27
C GLY A 464 -39.73 29.77 -22.21
N PRO A 465 -38.67 30.48 -21.78
CA PRO A 465 -37.34 30.01 -21.36
C PRO A 465 -37.21 29.68 -19.87
#